data_AF-A0A355DSD5-F1
#
_entry.id   AF-A0A355DSD5-F1
#
_cell.length_a   1.000
_cell.length_b   1.000
_cell.length_c   1.000
_cell.angle_alpha   90.00
_cell.angle_beta   90.00
_cell.angle_gamma   90.00
#
_symmetry.space_group_name_H-M   'P 1'
#
loop_
_entity.id
_entity.type
_entity.pdbx_description
1 polymer ?
#
loop_
_entity_poly.entity_id
_entity_poly.type
_entity_poly.pdbx_seq_one_letter_code
_entity_poly.pdbx_strand_id
1 'polypeptide(L)' 'LPEAELAVGYTINNTQTLRQAGQDLLTLTQAQQILITRGDEGMSLF' A
#
# COMPACT_ATOMS: atom_id res chain seq x y z
N LEU A 1 8.02 -6.03 -9.02
CA LEU A 1 7.39 -4.91 -8.29
C LEU A 1 6.99 -5.44 -6.92
N PRO A 2 7.18 -4.67 -5.85
CA PRO A 2 6.59 -4.97 -4.54
C PRO A 2 5.14 -5.46 -4.68
N GLU A 3 4.72 -6.44 -3.86
CA GLU A 3 3.40 -7.08 -3.97
C GLU A 3 2.25 -6.06 -3.92
N ALA A 4 2.39 -5.00 -3.12
CA ALA A 4 1.41 -3.92 -3.03
C ALA A 4 1.19 -3.19 -4.37
N GLU A 5 2.26 -2.90 -5.11
CA GLU A 5 2.17 -2.24 -6.42
C GLU A 5 1.54 -3.14 -7.48
N LEU A 6 1.78 -4.46 -7.40
CA LEU A 6 1.13 -5.43 -8.28
C LEU A 6 -0.37 -5.53 -8.02
N ALA A 7 -0.78 -5.45 -6.76
CA ALA A 7 -2.19 -5.54 -6.37
C ALA A 7 -2.98 -4.29 -6.77
N VAL A 8 -2.39 -3.09 -6.67
CA VAL A 8 -3.07 -1.83 -7.05
C VAL A 8 -2.84 -1.42 -8.51
N GLY A 9 -1.85 -1.98 -9.18
CA GLY A 9 -1.58 -1.76 -10.60
C GLY A 9 -0.85 -0.44 -10.91
N TYR A 10 -0.24 0.20 -9.92
CA TYR A 10 0.55 1.43 -10.08
C TYR A 10 1.70 1.51 -9.07
N THR A 11 2.66 2.40 -9.35
CA THR A 11 3.84 2.62 -8.51
C THR A 11 3.53 3.46 -7.26
N ILE A 12 4.04 3.03 -6.12
CA ILE A 12 3.96 3.67 -4.81
C ILE A 12 5.31 4.32 -4.49
N ASN A 13 5.49 5.57 -4.94
CA ASN A 13 6.77 6.29 -4.84
C ASN A 13 6.70 7.61 -4.05
N ASN A 14 5.54 7.93 -3.48
CA ASN A 14 5.36 9.13 -2.68
C ASN A 14 4.21 8.92 -1.68
N THR A 15 4.07 9.85 -0.73
CA THR A 15 3.07 9.77 0.33
C THR A 15 1.62 9.76 -0.20
N GLN A 16 1.35 10.40 -1.34
CA GLN A 16 0.01 10.41 -1.94
C GLN A 16 -0.33 9.04 -2.53
N THR A 17 0.55 8.46 -3.33
CA THR A 17 0.34 7.11 -3.91
C THR A 17 0.34 6.02 -2.84
N LEU A 18 1.12 6.18 -1.77
CA LEU A 18 1.09 5.28 -0.61
C LEU A 18 -0.25 5.27 0.11
N ARG A 19 -0.83 6.44 0.36
CA ARG A 19 -2.14 6.56 1.01
C ARG A 19 -3.25 5.96 0.15
N GLN A 20 -3.22 6.24 -1.15
CA GLN A 20 -4.17 5.67 -2.10
C GLN A 20 -4.06 4.14 -2.10
N ALA A 21 -2.84 3.60 -2.16
CA ALA A 21 -2.63 2.16 -2.15
C ALA A 21 -3.16 1.50 -0.88
N GLY A 22 -2.97 2.11 0.29
CA GLY A 22 -3.56 1.62 1.54
C GLY A 22 -5.08 1.50 1.47
N GLN A 23 -5.77 2.53 0.97
CA GLN A 23 -7.23 2.54 0.83
C GLN A 23 -7.73 1.55 -0.23
N ASP A 24 -7.05 1.47 -1.37
CA ASP A 24 -7.40 0.54 -2.44
C ASP A 24 -7.24 -0.89 -1.96
N LEU A 25 -6.13 -1.21 -1.28
CA LEU A 25 -5.88 -2.54 -0.76
C LEU A 25 -6.90 -2.94 0.32
N LEU A 26 -7.25 -2.04 1.25
CA LEU A 26 -8.31 -2.30 2.24
C LEU A 26 -9.63 -2.64 1.55
N THR A 27 -9.97 -1.89 0.51
CA THR A 27 -11.19 -2.10 -0.27
C THR A 27 -11.14 -3.41 -1.08
N LEU A 28 -10.01 -3.71 -1.71
CA LEU A 28 -9.84 -4.92 -2.53
C LEU A 28 -9.87 -6.20 -1.69
N THR A 29 -9.25 -6.19 -0.52
CA THR A 29 -9.14 -7.38 0.33
C THR A 29 -10.24 -7.47 1.39
N GLN A 30 -11.03 -6.40 1.58
CA GLN A 30 -11.97 -6.26 2.70
C GLN A 30 -11.30 -6.45 4.07
N ALA A 31 -10.00 -6.12 4.16
CA ALA A 31 -9.25 -6.24 5.40
C ALA A 31 -9.63 -5.08 6.35
N GLN A 32 -9.52 -5.32 7.65
CA GLN A 32 -9.66 -4.26 8.65
C GLN A 32 -8.42 -3.38 8.73
N GLN A 33 -7.25 -3.98 8.43
CA GLN A 33 -5.96 -3.31 8.50
C GLN A 33 -5.02 -3.86 7.44
N ILE A 34 -4.15 -3.01 6.90
CA ILE A 34 -3.06 -3.38 5.99
C ILE A 34 -1.75 -2.71 6.40
N LEU A 35 -0.71 -3.53 6.55
CA LEU A 35 0.65 -3.07 6.80
C LEU A 35 1.46 -3.10 5.50
N ILE A 36 1.91 -1.93 5.05
CA ILE A 36 2.84 -1.81 3.92
C ILE A 36 4.25 -1.59 4.45
N THR A 37 5.18 -2.49 4.11
CA THR A 37 6.60 -2.40 4.45
C THR A 37 7.38 -1.80 3.27
N ARG A 38 8.17 -0.74 3.52
CA ARG A 38 8.93 0.00 2.48
C ARG A 38 10.44 0.07 2.80
N GLY A 39 11.00 -1.01 3.33
CA GLY A 39 12.43 -1.08 3.67
C GLY A 39 12.87 0.08 4.57
N ASP A 40 13.85 0.86 4.11
CA ASP A 40 14.42 2.00 4.83
C ASP A 40 13.42 3.15 5.06
N GLU A 41 12.34 3.23 4.29
CA GLU A 41 11.25 4.20 4.51
C GLU A 41 10.29 3.79 5.63
N GLY A 42 10.50 2.62 6.23
CA GLY A 42 9.74 2.12 7.37
C GLY A 42 8.42 1.44 6.97
N MET A 43 7.41 1.58 7.83
CA MET A 43 6.12 0.89 7.71
C MET A 43 4.97 1.87 7.76
N SER A 44 3.87 1.53 7.09
CA SER A 44 2.61 2.29 7.15
C SER A 44 1.45 1.34 7.36
N LEU A 45 0.66 1.62 8.39
CA LEU A 45 -0.56 0.87 8.72
C LEU A 45 -1.76 1.69 8.27
N PHE A 46 -2.65 1.04 7.52
CA PHE A 46 -3.92 1.57 7.05
C PHE A 46 -5.06 0.76 7.63
#